data_AF-A0A6L3NJQ9-F1
#
_entry.id   AF-A0A6L3NJQ9-F1
#
_cell.length_a   1.000
_cell.length_b   1.000
_cell.length_c   1.000
_cell.angle_alpha   90.00
_cell.angle_beta   90.00
_cell.angle_gamma   90.00
#
_symmetry.space_group_name_H-M   'P 1'
#
loop_
_entity.id
_entity.type
_entity.pdbx_description
1 polymer ?
#
loop_
_entity_poly.entity_id
_entity_poly.type
_entity_poly.pdbx_seq_one_letter_code
_entity_poly.pdbx_strand_id
1 'polypeptide(L)'
;MHSNGHAVCVAINDNNRAWYEMLVPFLLSLRHTGYDGQVAVIGYGLSGHKRRILESQSVEVIEASSAHALPVGRFIEAADYCARNPHITKLALYDADIWFCAPSFDLFSRIADDRLYACPDPLFCTFVVTPLIGERRDEHWRLVVDEVQARHGGALQAGLVAGTASAWARFATHLRDCVARIGTDFQECFGIDTTFLHLWSARGETALLDPVQNFVSKYGIHESFDSGNGTTTLRYQGEPIRALHMTGDIRFLDRWRYYANHVDAALRDGVPFALSDGTPSPCDTAAARIAATAFMRSSGLTVTSAAVERSAGAYLQAIDEPGGTMVVGSGNHEIVLTATRDIARLNVYITHPSGSPSPLRCEVMIDGQAQRKGTELMAHFWYRIAAGTVVTLRSTSLGGQQCNAIWRLRETSDMQQ
;
A
#
# COMPACT_ATOMS: atom_id res chain seq x y z
N MET A 1 -14.87 -29.19 6.44
CA MET A 1 -14.19 -27.96 6.90
C MET A 1 -15.26 -27.05 7.46
N HIS A 2 -15.23 -26.74 8.76
CA HIS A 2 -16.17 -25.78 9.33
C HIS A 2 -15.79 -24.41 8.78
N SER A 3 -16.62 -23.84 7.90
CA SER A 3 -16.44 -22.45 7.47
C SER A 3 -16.63 -21.59 8.72
N ASN A 4 -15.57 -20.95 9.21
CA ASN A 4 -15.69 -19.90 10.19
C ASN A 4 -16.65 -18.86 9.60
N GLY A 5 -17.78 -18.60 10.26
CA GLY A 5 -18.87 -17.77 9.73
C GLY A 5 -18.53 -16.28 9.69
N HIS A 6 -17.31 -15.93 9.33
CA HIS A 6 -16.76 -14.59 9.33
C HIS A 6 -16.05 -14.29 8.00
N ALA A 7 -16.15 -13.04 7.55
CA ALA A 7 -15.46 -12.57 6.34
C ALA A 7 -14.72 -11.26 6.55
N VAL A 8 -13.54 -11.15 5.94
CA VAL A 8 -12.77 -9.92 5.80
C VAL A 8 -12.93 -9.42 4.36
N CYS A 9 -13.38 -8.17 4.21
CA CYS A 9 -13.55 -7.51 2.94
C CYS A 9 -12.61 -6.31 2.82
N VAL A 10 -12.25 -5.99 1.58
CA VAL A 10 -11.47 -4.80 1.21
C VAL A 10 -11.94 -4.30 -0.16
N ALA A 11 -11.88 -3.00 -0.43
CA ALA A 11 -12.33 -2.43 -1.71
C ALA A 11 -11.19 -1.75 -2.46
N ILE A 12 -11.08 -2.00 -3.77
CA ILE A 12 -10.13 -1.31 -4.66
C ILE A 12 -10.70 -1.07 -6.06
N ASN A 13 -10.15 -0.09 -6.77
CA ASN A 13 -10.39 0.11 -8.21
C ASN A 13 -9.29 -0.55 -9.06
N ASP A 14 -9.42 -0.48 -10.39
CA ASP A 14 -8.43 -1.03 -11.33
C ASP A 14 -7.17 -0.17 -11.48
N ASN A 15 -6.50 0.14 -10.37
CA ASN A 15 -5.28 0.93 -10.36
C ASN A 15 -4.08 0.03 -9.99
N ASN A 16 -3.03 -0.02 -10.83
CA ASN A 16 -1.86 -0.86 -10.57
C ASN A 16 -1.07 -0.40 -9.35
N ARG A 17 -1.05 0.90 -9.07
CA ARG A 17 -0.40 1.43 -7.87
C ARG A 17 -1.16 1.02 -6.61
N ALA A 18 -2.47 1.20 -6.56
CA ALA A 18 -3.29 0.75 -5.43
C ALA A 18 -3.21 -0.78 -5.22
N TRP A 19 -3.15 -1.55 -6.31
CA TRP A 19 -2.93 -3.00 -6.26
C TRP A 19 -1.68 -3.36 -5.46
N TYR A 20 -0.54 -2.75 -5.80
CA TYR A 20 0.75 -3.09 -5.18
C TYR A 20 1.06 -2.39 -3.87
N GLU A 21 0.57 -1.16 -3.69
CA GLU A 21 0.88 -0.34 -2.52
C GLU A 21 -0.15 -0.53 -1.39
N MET A 22 -1.32 -1.09 -1.71
CA MET A 22 -2.42 -1.25 -0.75
C MET A 22 -2.87 -2.71 -0.71
N LEU A 23 -3.48 -3.24 -1.78
CA LEU A 23 -4.13 -4.56 -1.72
C LEU A 23 -3.17 -5.72 -1.46
N VAL A 24 -2.07 -5.83 -2.20
CA VAL A 24 -1.10 -6.91 -1.99
C VAL A 24 -0.54 -6.89 -0.56
N PRO A 25 -0.06 -5.74 -0.04
CA PRO A 25 0.27 -5.56 1.37
C PRO A 25 -0.81 -6.03 2.36
N PHE A 26 -2.06 -5.62 2.15
CA PHE A 26 -3.20 -6.03 2.97
C PHE A 26 -3.35 -7.56 2.99
N LEU A 27 -3.38 -8.21 1.81
CA LEU A 27 -3.60 -9.65 1.69
C LEU A 27 -2.45 -10.46 2.28
N LEU A 28 -1.20 -10.05 2.01
CA LEU A 28 -0.03 -10.73 2.53
C LEU A 28 0.02 -10.62 4.05
N SER A 29 -0.13 -9.42 4.61
CA SER A 29 -0.10 -9.25 6.07
C SER A 29 -1.27 -9.96 6.76
N LEU A 30 -2.48 -9.97 6.17
CA LEU A 30 -3.62 -10.73 6.70
C LEU A 30 -3.31 -12.22 6.76
N ARG A 31 -2.73 -12.80 5.71
CA ARG A 31 -2.31 -14.22 5.71
C ARG A 31 -1.30 -14.53 6.81
N HIS A 32 -0.39 -13.61 7.11
CA HIS A 32 0.61 -13.79 8.17
C HIS A 32 0.00 -13.86 9.57
N THR A 33 -1.22 -13.34 9.76
CA THR A 33 -1.95 -13.48 11.02
C THR A 33 -2.56 -14.86 11.25
N GLY A 34 -2.48 -15.75 10.25
CA GLY A 34 -3.14 -17.06 10.26
C GLY A 34 -4.66 -17.00 10.06
N TYR A 35 -5.21 -15.88 9.56
CA TYR A 35 -6.64 -15.77 9.26
C TYR A 35 -7.08 -16.83 8.25
N ASP A 36 -8.09 -17.62 8.62
CA ASP A 36 -8.60 -18.77 7.88
C ASP A 36 -10.07 -18.60 7.42
N GLY A 37 -10.66 -17.43 7.67
CA GLY A 37 -12.00 -17.08 7.22
C GLY A 37 -12.04 -16.62 5.76
N GLN A 38 -13.23 -16.21 5.31
CA GLN A 38 -13.44 -15.82 3.92
C GLN A 38 -12.83 -14.43 3.65
N VAL A 39 -12.03 -14.31 2.59
CA VAL A 39 -11.47 -13.03 2.15
C VAL A 39 -12.10 -12.64 0.83
N ALA A 40 -12.63 -11.43 0.75
CA ALA A 40 -13.24 -10.89 -0.46
C ALA A 40 -12.72 -9.50 -0.82
N VAL A 41 -12.59 -9.24 -2.11
CA VAL A 41 -12.22 -7.95 -2.67
C VAL A 41 -13.42 -7.40 -3.44
N ILE A 42 -13.90 -6.23 -3.02
CA ILE A 42 -14.92 -5.46 -3.72
C ILE A 42 -14.22 -4.68 -4.83
N GLY A 43 -14.40 -5.14 -6.07
CA GLY A 43 -13.75 -4.63 -7.26
C GLY A 43 -14.58 -3.55 -7.95
N TYR A 44 -14.06 -2.32 -7.95
CA TYR A 44 -14.60 -1.21 -8.74
C TYR A 44 -13.98 -1.22 -10.14
N GLY A 45 -14.47 -2.12 -10.99
CA GLY A 45 -14.06 -2.24 -12.39
C GLY A 45 -12.72 -2.95 -12.60
N LEU A 46 -12.34 -3.88 -11.72
CA LEU A 46 -11.09 -4.65 -11.85
C LEU A 46 -10.98 -5.33 -13.22
N SER A 47 -9.81 -5.24 -13.84
CA SER A 47 -9.50 -5.99 -15.06
C SER A 47 -9.62 -7.50 -14.84
N GLY A 48 -10.04 -8.23 -15.89
CA GLY A 48 -10.16 -9.69 -15.83
C GLY A 48 -8.83 -10.40 -15.47
N HIS A 49 -7.69 -9.77 -15.74
CA HIS A 49 -6.39 -10.30 -15.32
C HIS A 49 -6.22 -10.28 -13.80
N LYS A 50 -6.50 -9.14 -13.14
CA LYS A 50 -6.45 -9.02 -11.67
C LYS A 50 -7.46 -9.93 -10.98
N ARG A 51 -8.66 -10.09 -11.55
CA ARG A 51 -9.67 -11.00 -11.00
C ARG A 51 -9.18 -12.45 -10.95
N ARG A 52 -8.65 -12.95 -12.08
CA ARG A 52 -8.09 -14.31 -12.15
C ARG A 52 -6.96 -14.51 -11.16
N ILE A 53 -6.12 -13.50 -10.95
CA ILE A 53 -5.07 -13.54 -9.93
C ILE A 53 -5.70 -13.69 -8.53
N LEU A 54 -6.65 -12.85 -8.13
CA LEU A 54 -7.32 -12.94 -6.82
C LEU A 54 -8.00 -14.31 -6.62
N GLU A 55 -8.74 -14.77 -7.61
CA GLU A 55 -9.43 -16.07 -7.57
C GLU A 55 -8.45 -17.24 -7.42
N SER A 56 -7.32 -17.21 -8.14
CA SER A 56 -6.25 -18.21 -8.00
C SER A 56 -5.61 -18.23 -6.60
N GLN A 57 -5.80 -17.15 -5.85
CA GLN A 57 -5.30 -16.92 -4.51
C GLN A 57 -6.37 -17.14 -3.44
N SER A 58 -7.49 -17.78 -3.79
CA SER A 58 -8.64 -18.03 -2.93
C SER A 58 -9.23 -16.75 -2.32
N VAL A 59 -9.13 -15.65 -3.06
CA VAL A 59 -9.75 -14.37 -2.72
C VAL A 59 -10.97 -14.19 -3.62
N GLU A 60 -12.15 -14.09 -3.02
CA GLU A 60 -13.37 -13.87 -3.77
C GLU A 60 -13.40 -12.44 -4.34
N VAL A 61 -13.92 -12.27 -5.55
CA VAL A 61 -14.11 -10.96 -6.15
C VAL A 61 -15.59 -10.62 -6.19
N ILE A 62 -15.96 -9.53 -5.51
CA ILE A 62 -17.29 -8.95 -5.54
C ILE A 62 -17.27 -7.83 -6.57
N GLU A 63 -18.06 -7.97 -7.63
CA GLU A 63 -18.28 -6.88 -8.58
C GLU A 63 -19.11 -5.79 -7.94
N ALA A 64 -18.51 -4.62 -7.75
CA ALA A 64 -19.22 -3.46 -7.23
C ALA A 64 -20.22 -2.95 -8.27
N SER A 65 -21.39 -2.54 -7.81
CA SER A 65 -22.36 -1.81 -8.62
C SER A 65 -21.79 -0.47 -9.07
N SER A 66 -22.09 -0.07 -10.30
CA SER A 66 -21.79 1.27 -10.81
C SER A 66 -22.68 2.36 -10.20
N ALA A 67 -23.66 1.99 -9.36
CA ALA A 67 -24.62 2.91 -8.78
C ALA A 67 -24.02 3.85 -7.72
N HIS A 68 -22.87 3.49 -7.14
CA HIS A 68 -22.28 4.23 -6.02
C HIS A 68 -20.76 4.37 -6.17
N ALA A 69 -20.22 5.55 -5.85
CA ALA A 69 -18.78 5.75 -5.80
C ALA A 69 -18.15 4.94 -4.65
N LEU A 70 -16.87 4.57 -4.83
CA LEU A 70 -16.11 3.72 -3.93
C LEU A 70 -16.22 4.06 -2.43
N PRO A 71 -16.16 5.34 -1.98
CA PRO A 71 -16.13 5.65 -0.55
C PRO A 71 -17.35 5.11 0.22
N VAL A 72 -18.56 5.30 -0.30
CA VAL A 72 -19.81 4.83 0.35
C VAL A 72 -20.23 3.47 -0.18
N GLY A 73 -20.07 3.24 -1.49
CA GLY A 73 -20.54 2.03 -2.15
C GLY A 73 -19.99 0.77 -1.48
N ARG A 74 -18.74 0.78 -1.04
CA ARG A 74 -18.07 -0.38 -0.44
C ARG A 74 -18.80 -0.93 0.79
N PHE A 75 -19.46 -0.07 1.57
CA PHE A 75 -20.24 -0.48 2.73
C PHE A 75 -21.55 -1.15 2.34
N ILE A 76 -22.20 -0.65 1.28
CA ILE A 76 -23.42 -1.23 0.72
C ILE A 76 -23.09 -2.59 0.09
N GLU A 77 -22.02 -2.67 -0.71
CA GLU A 77 -21.56 -3.92 -1.33
C GLU A 77 -21.16 -4.98 -0.31
N ALA A 78 -20.52 -4.58 0.80
CA ALA A 78 -20.20 -5.49 1.89
C ALA A 78 -21.46 -6.07 2.56
N ALA A 79 -22.49 -5.25 2.77
CA ALA A 79 -23.77 -5.72 3.30
C ALA A 79 -24.50 -6.65 2.32
N ASP A 80 -24.52 -6.31 1.03
CA ASP A 80 -25.16 -7.13 -0.02
C ASP A 80 -24.39 -8.45 -0.23
N TYR A 81 -23.09 -8.46 0.03
CA TYR A 81 -22.28 -9.68 0.07
C TYR A 81 -22.68 -10.60 1.23
N CYS A 82 -22.86 -10.09 2.45
CA CYS A 82 -23.42 -10.86 3.57
C CYS A 82 -24.80 -11.44 3.21
N ALA A 83 -25.68 -10.64 2.60
CA ALA A 83 -27.02 -11.07 2.22
C ALA A 83 -27.03 -12.25 1.23
N ARG A 84 -26.06 -12.28 0.30
CA ARG A 84 -25.89 -13.37 -0.66
C ARG A 84 -25.20 -14.61 -0.08
N ASN A 85 -24.52 -14.46 1.06
CA ASN A 85 -23.72 -15.48 1.71
C ASN A 85 -24.16 -15.69 3.16
N PRO A 86 -25.30 -16.38 3.39
CA PRO A 86 -25.93 -16.47 4.71
C PRO A 86 -25.10 -17.23 5.76
N HIS A 87 -24.05 -17.96 5.34
CA HIS A 87 -23.07 -18.55 6.27
C HIS A 87 -22.14 -17.51 6.89
N ILE A 88 -22.03 -16.31 6.33
CA ILE A 88 -21.28 -15.18 6.89
C ILE A 88 -22.16 -14.48 7.92
N THR A 89 -21.83 -14.68 9.19
CA THR A 89 -22.53 -14.11 10.35
C THR A 89 -21.90 -12.81 10.86
N LYS A 90 -20.59 -12.62 10.64
CA LYS A 90 -19.88 -11.35 10.91
C LYS A 90 -19.00 -10.96 9.73
N LEU A 91 -18.89 -9.67 9.48
CA LEU A 91 -18.06 -9.11 8.43
C LEU A 91 -17.25 -7.93 8.95
N ALA A 92 -15.99 -7.86 8.54
CA ALA A 92 -15.12 -6.72 8.73
C ALA A 92 -14.73 -6.14 7.37
N LEU A 93 -14.99 -4.86 7.14
CA LEU A 93 -14.54 -4.12 5.98
C LEU A 93 -13.37 -3.24 6.39
N TYR A 94 -12.24 -3.43 5.71
CA TYR A 94 -11.03 -2.66 5.91
C TYR A 94 -10.74 -1.74 4.71
N ASP A 95 -10.06 -0.62 4.96
CA ASP A 95 -9.33 0.11 3.93
C ASP A 95 -8.17 -0.74 3.40
N ALA A 96 -7.85 -0.59 2.12
CA ALA A 96 -6.82 -1.39 1.46
C ALA A 96 -5.40 -1.04 1.93
N ASP A 97 -5.20 0.11 2.57
CA ASP A 97 -3.92 0.56 3.11
C ASP A 97 -3.74 0.22 4.60
N ILE A 98 -4.48 -0.77 5.10
CA ILE A 98 -4.27 -1.34 6.44
C ILE A 98 -3.40 -2.59 6.36
N TRP A 99 -2.37 -2.66 7.21
CA TRP A 99 -1.44 -3.79 7.28
C TRP A 99 -1.50 -4.44 8.65
N PHE A 100 -1.58 -5.76 8.68
CA PHE A 100 -1.63 -6.52 9.92
C PHE A 100 -0.23 -6.77 10.47
N CYS A 101 0.04 -6.26 11.67
CA CYS A 101 1.37 -6.29 12.29
C CYS A 101 1.47 -7.30 13.44
N ALA A 102 0.35 -7.86 13.90
CA ALA A 102 0.32 -8.88 14.94
C ALA A 102 0.28 -10.30 14.34
N PRO A 103 0.83 -11.30 15.06
CA PRO A 103 0.88 -12.68 14.57
C PRO A 103 -0.48 -13.41 14.60
N SER A 104 -1.53 -12.80 15.16
CA SER A 104 -2.85 -13.41 15.31
C SER A 104 -3.97 -12.42 15.00
N PHE A 105 -5.00 -12.90 14.31
CA PHE A 105 -6.22 -12.14 14.03
C PHE A 105 -7.32 -12.44 15.07
N ASP A 106 -7.69 -11.44 15.87
CA ASP A 106 -8.65 -11.60 16.97
C ASP A 106 -9.92 -10.73 16.87
N LEU A 107 -10.09 -9.95 15.79
CA LEU A 107 -11.16 -8.97 15.64
C LEU A 107 -12.56 -9.53 15.93
N PHE A 108 -12.95 -10.65 15.31
CA PHE A 108 -14.33 -11.17 15.41
C PHE A 108 -14.72 -11.63 16.82
N SER A 109 -13.73 -11.92 17.68
CA SER A 109 -13.94 -12.22 19.10
C SER A 109 -14.29 -10.99 19.93
N ARG A 110 -14.01 -9.78 19.41
CA ARG A 110 -14.30 -8.48 20.04
C ARG A 110 -15.71 -7.96 19.73
N ILE A 111 -16.39 -8.55 18.76
CA ILE A 111 -17.77 -8.20 18.39
C ILE A 111 -18.72 -8.98 19.31
N ALA A 112 -19.26 -8.29 20.31
CA ALA A 112 -20.06 -8.86 21.40
C ALA A 112 -21.58 -8.74 21.19
N ASP A 113 -22.03 -7.76 20.41
CA ASP A 113 -23.45 -7.49 20.17
C ASP A 113 -23.75 -7.14 18.70
N ASP A 114 -25.03 -6.90 18.43
CA ASP A 114 -25.59 -6.65 17.10
C ASP A 114 -25.46 -5.19 16.65
N ARG A 115 -24.30 -4.58 16.86
CA ARG A 115 -23.97 -3.23 16.38
C ARG A 115 -22.82 -3.27 15.38
N LEU A 116 -22.61 -2.14 14.70
CA LEU A 116 -21.34 -1.92 14.00
C LEU A 116 -20.27 -1.48 14.99
N TYR A 117 -19.03 -1.81 14.66
CA TYR A 117 -17.85 -1.59 15.46
C TYR A 117 -16.86 -0.79 14.63
N ALA A 118 -16.35 0.31 15.19
CA ALA A 118 -15.33 1.15 14.58
C ALA A 118 -14.28 1.54 15.63
N CYS A 119 -13.11 1.97 15.19
CA CYS A 119 -12.09 2.52 16.08
C CYS A 119 -12.27 4.03 16.25
N PRO A 120 -11.87 4.60 17.40
CA PRO A 120 -11.77 6.04 17.54
C PRO A 120 -10.66 6.58 16.60
N ASP A 121 -10.84 7.82 16.13
CA ASP A 121 -9.81 8.60 15.45
C ASP A 121 -9.21 9.60 16.47
N PRO A 122 -7.88 9.67 16.61
CA PRO A 122 -7.24 10.61 17.53
C PRO A 122 -7.42 12.06 17.11
N LEU A 123 -7.80 12.33 15.86
CA LEU A 123 -7.98 13.67 15.33
C LEU A 123 -9.34 13.80 14.66
N PHE A 124 -10.15 14.75 15.15
CA PHE A 124 -11.29 15.22 14.38
C PHE A 124 -10.78 15.95 13.12
N CYS A 125 -10.99 15.34 11.96
CA CYS A 125 -10.56 15.92 10.68
C CYS A 125 -11.72 16.67 10.02
N THR A 126 -11.46 17.85 9.46
CA THR A 126 -12.51 18.70 8.85
C THR A 126 -13.24 18.05 7.68
N PHE A 127 -12.64 17.05 7.02
CA PHE A 127 -13.30 16.27 5.98
C PHE A 127 -14.56 15.54 6.48
N VAL A 128 -14.70 15.29 7.79
CA VAL A 128 -15.88 14.61 8.36
C VAL A 128 -17.15 15.47 8.25
N VAL A 129 -17.00 16.79 8.19
CA VAL A 129 -18.11 17.76 8.11
C VAL A 129 -18.16 18.49 6.78
N THR A 130 -17.13 18.37 5.96
CA THR A 130 -17.07 18.96 4.61
C THR A 130 -18.23 18.50 3.71
N PRO A 131 -18.68 17.23 3.76
CA PRO A 131 -19.83 16.78 2.99
C PRO A 131 -21.16 17.43 3.39
N LEU A 132 -21.27 18.09 4.54
CA LEU A 132 -22.55 18.63 5.02
C LEU A 132 -22.92 19.93 4.31
N ILE A 133 -24.03 19.91 3.57
CA ILE A 133 -24.58 21.05 2.83
C ILE A 133 -26.08 21.21 3.08
N GLY A 134 -26.71 22.19 2.44
CA GLY A 134 -28.17 22.36 2.45
C GLY A 134 -28.74 22.94 3.75
N GLU A 135 -30.06 23.01 3.83
CA GLU A 135 -30.80 23.64 4.93
C GLU A 135 -30.62 22.90 6.26
N ARG A 136 -30.38 21.58 6.21
CA ARG A 136 -30.20 20.72 7.38
C ARG A 136 -28.74 20.61 7.84
N ARG A 137 -27.83 21.38 7.26
CA ARG A 137 -26.39 21.32 7.57
C ARG A 137 -26.10 21.42 9.07
N ASP A 138 -26.72 22.38 9.77
CA ASP A 138 -26.45 22.62 11.20
C ASP A 138 -27.03 21.51 12.09
N GLU A 139 -28.17 20.91 11.68
CA GLU A 139 -28.72 19.72 12.34
C GLU A 139 -27.76 18.53 12.19
N HIS A 140 -27.31 18.26 10.97
CA HIS A 140 -26.35 17.19 10.70
C HIS A 140 -24.99 17.44 11.38
N TRP A 141 -24.55 18.69 11.51
CA TRP A 141 -23.34 19.04 12.25
C TRP A 141 -23.44 18.60 13.71
N ARG A 142 -24.55 18.93 14.40
CA ARG A 142 -24.74 18.51 15.80
C ARG A 142 -24.72 16.98 15.95
N LEU A 143 -25.31 16.26 15.00
CA LEU A 143 -25.28 14.80 15.00
C LEU A 143 -23.87 14.26 14.77
N VAL A 144 -23.14 14.78 13.79
CA VAL A 144 -21.83 14.28 13.38
C VAL A 144 -20.73 14.66 14.37
N VAL A 145 -20.84 15.81 15.01
CA VAL A 145 -19.82 16.35 15.93
C VAL A 145 -20.24 16.14 17.37
N ASP A 146 -21.30 16.82 17.82
CA ASP A 146 -21.63 16.93 19.24
C ASP A 146 -22.13 15.59 19.82
N GLU A 147 -23.05 14.91 19.13
CA GLU A 147 -23.61 13.64 19.58
C GLU A 147 -22.56 12.51 19.55
N VAL A 148 -21.72 12.44 18.52
CA VAL A 148 -20.65 11.44 18.46
C VAL A 148 -19.61 11.71 19.54
N GLN A 149 -19.20 12.97 19.74
CA GLN A 149 -18.29 13.36 20.82
C GLN A 149 -18.87 12.99 22.19
N ALA A 150 -20.16 13.25 22.43
CA ALA A 150 -20.83 12.93 23.68
C ALA A 150 -20.86 11.41 23.95
N ARG A 151 -21.03 10.60 22.90
CA ARG A 151 -21.12 9.13 23.02
C ARG A 151 -19.77 8.43 23.11
N HIS A 152 -18.78 8.89 22.36
CA HIS A 152 -17.54 8.16 22.12
C HIS A 152 -16.29 8.92 22.55
N GLY A 153 -16.42 10.19 22.94
CA GLY A 153 -15.29 11.02 23.37
C GLY A 153 -14.40 11.53 22.24
N GLY A 154 -14.74 11.25 20.97
CA GLY A 154 -13.93 11.62 19.82
C GLY A 154 -14.59 11.23 18.49
N ALA A 155 -13.90 11.56 17.39
CA ALA A 155 -14.26 11.12 16.05
C ALA A 155 -14.06 9.60 15.87
N LEU A 156 -14.68 9.05 14.83
CA LEU A 156 -14.54 7.65 14.42
C LEU A 156 -13.73 7.51 13.13
N GLN A 157 -12.99 6.41 13.00
CA GLN A 157 -12.19 6.10 11.82
C GLN A 157 -12.88 5.03 10.96
N ALA A 158 -13.24 5.37 9.71
CA ALA A 158 -14.03 4.51 8.81
C ALA A 158 -13.23 3.43 8.05
N GLY A 159 -11.91 3.38 8.23
CA GLY A 159 -11.03 2.40 7.61
C GLY A 159 -11.12 1.02 8.21
N LEU A 160 -11.76 0.85 9.37
CA LEU A 160 -12.28 -0.43 9.83
C LEU A 160 -13.69 -0.24 10.32
N VAL A 161 -14.63 -0.93 9.68
CA VAL A 161 -15.98 -1.12 10.20
C VAL A 161 -16.24 -2.62 10.24
N ALA A 162 -16.70 -3.14 11.37
CA ALA A 162 -17.01 -4.55 11.53
C ALA A 162 -18.34 -4.75 12.25
N GLY A 163 -18.97 -5.90 12.09
CA GLY A 163 -20.22 -6.18 12.78
C GLY A 163 -20.87 -7.47 12.30
N THR A 164 -22.04 -7.74 12.85
CA THR A 164 -22.90 -8.85 12.42
C THR A 164 -23.53 -8.56 11.06
N ALA A 165 -23.95 -9.60 10.35
CA ALA A 165 -24.67 -9.46 9.07
C ALA A 165 -25.95 -8.60 9.21
N SER A 166 -26.66 -8.71 10.34
CA SER A 166 -27.85 -7.91 10.66
C SER A 166 -27.52 -6.42 10.87
N ALA A 167 -26.44 -6.09 11.60
CA ALA A 167 -26.00 -4.71 11.76
C ALA A 167 -25.61 -4.08 10.41
N TRP A 168 -24.90 -4.83 9.56
CA TRP A 168 -24.57 -4.42 8.19
C TRP A 168 -25.80 -4.15 7.34
N ALA A 169 -26.84 -5.00 7.39
CA ALA A 169 -28.07 -4.80 6.63
C ALA A 169 -28.82 -3.51 7.04
N ARG A 170 -28.88 -3.21 8.35
CA ARG A 170 -29.48 -1.96 8.84
C ARG A 170 -28.66 -0.74 8.42
N PHE A 171 -27.34 -0.82 8.51
CA PHE A 171 -26.46 0.25 8.08
C PHE A 171 -26.55 0.51 6.58
N ALA A 172 -26.59 -0.52 5.74
CA ALA A 172 -26.77 -0.34 4.29
C ALA A 172 -28.09 0.34 3.95
N THR A 173 -29.17 0.04 4.68
CA THR A 173 -30.44 0.77 4.55
C THR A 173 -30.28 2.25 4.88
N HIS A 174 -29.61 2.56 6.01
CA HIS A 174 -29.29 3.94 6.38
C HIS A 174 -28.43 4.65 5.34
N LEU A 175 -27.41 3.99 4.79
CA LEU A 175 -26.54 4.54 3.76
C LEU A 175 -27.31 4.85 2.48
N ARG A 176 -28.23 3.98 2.04
CA ARG A 176 -29.08 4.24 0.88
C ARG A 176 -29.94 5.49 1.07
N ASP A 177 -30.50 5.68 2.27
CA ASP A 177 -31.24 6.91 2.59
C ASP A 177 -30.35 8.16 2.54
N CYS A 178 -29.10 8.07 3.01
CA CYS A 178 -28.15 9.17 2.98
C CYS A 178 -27.67 9.47 1.54
N VAL A 179 -27.40 8.45 0.74
CA VAL A 179 -27.05 8.57 -0.68
C VAL A 179 -28.16 9.26 -1.47
N ALA A 180 -29.43 8.93 -1.20
CA ALA A 180 -30.58 9.57 -1.83
C ALA A 180 -30.69 11.09 -1.54
N ARG A 181 -29.95 11.59 -0.54
CA ARG A 181 -29.88 13.00 -0.15
C ARG A 181 -28.59 13.69 -0.61
N ILE A 182 -27.76 13.02 -1.42
CA ILE A 182 -26.63 13.67 -2.09
C ILE A 182 -27.17 14.71 -3.09
N GLY A 183 -26.60 15.91 -3.06
CA GLY A 183 -27.07 17.09 -3.80
C GLY A 183 -28.07 17.96 -3.03
N THR A 184 -28.66 17.46 -1.94
CA THR A 184 -29.56 18.24 -1.07
C THR A 184 -28.95 18.49 0.31
N ASP A 185 -28.65 17.43 1.04
CA ASP A 185 -28.11 17.50 2.41
C ASP A 185 -26.60 17.18 2.43
N PHE A 186 -26.11 16.50 1.39
CA PHE A 186 -24.73 16.03 1.31
C PHE A 186 -24.07 16.36 -0.03
N GLN A 187 -22.80 16.72 0.00
CA GLN A 187 -21.94 16.80 -1.18
C GLN A 187 -21.13 15.50 -1.31
N GLU A 188 -21.10 14.91 -2.50
CA GLU A 188 -20.23 13.77 -2.78
C GLU A 188 -18.76 14.22 -2.86
N CYS A 189 -18.04 14.08 -1.75
CA CYS A 189 -16.64 14.43 -1.65
C CYS A 189 -15.90 13.54 -0.65
N PHE A 190 -14.58 13.71 -0.57
CA PHE A 190 -13.73 12.97 0.36
C PHE A 190 -14.22 13.12 1.81
N GLY A 191 -14.38 12.01 2.52
CA GLY A 191 -14.86 11.97 3.90
C GLY A 191 -16.35 11.65 4.08
N ILE A 192 -17.15 11.62 3.01
CA ILE A 192 -18.60 11.33 3.06
C ILE A 192 -18.93 9.99 3.73
N ASP A 193 -18.08 9.00 3.54
CA ASP A 193 -18.21 7.66 4.14
C ASP A 193 -18.06 7.72 5.66
N THR A 194 -17.09 8.51 6.14
CA THR A 194 -16.89 8.81 7.55
C THR A 194 -18.03 9.66 8.12
N THR A 195 -18.53 10.66 7.37
CA THR A 195 -19.70 11.45 7.77
C THR A 195 -20.92 10.55 8.00
N PHE A 196 -21.19 9.61 7.10
CA PHE A 196 -22.33 8.70 7.22
C PHE A 196 -22.16 7.70 8.37
N LEU A 197 -20.92 7.25 8.65
CA LEU A 197 -20.63 6.47 9.85
C LEU A 197 -20.95 7.28 11.13
N HIS A 198 -20.62 8.57 11.18
CA HIS A 198 -20.93 9.42 12.33
C HIS A 198 -22.45 9.61 12.50
N LEU A 199 -23.20 9.82 11.40
CA LEU A 199 -24.66 9.89 11.44
C LEU A 199 -25.30 8.60 11.96
N TRP A 200 -24.76 7.44 11.59
CA TRP A 200 -25.17 6.14 12.13
C TRP A 200 -24.84 6.02 13.61
N SER A 201 -23.64 6.42 14.00
CA SER A 201 -23.17 6.40 15.39
C SER A 201 -24.00 7.29 16.32
N ALA A 202 -24.45 8.46 15.83
CA ALA A 202 -25.33 9.36 16.58
C ALA A 202 -26.66 8.70 16.98
N ARG A 203 -27.09 7.65 16.27
CA ARG A 203 -28.28 6.83 16.61
C ARG A 203 -28.02 5.81 17.72
N GLY A 204 -26.78 5.64 18.17
CA GLY A 204 -26.39 4.64 19.18
C GLY A 204 -26.12 3.24 18.62
N GLU A 205 -26.04 3.10 17.30
CA GLU A 205 -25.89 1.80 16.61
C GLU A 205 -24.42 1.43 16.34
N THR A 206 -23.47 2.10 17.01
CA THR A 206 -22.03 1.85 16.91
C THR A 206 -21.42 1.58 18.29
N ALA A 207 -20.50 0.63 18.35
CA ALA A 207 -19.65 0.32 19.48
C ALA A 207 -18.16 0.58 19.12
N LEU A 208 -17.33 0.77 20.13
CA LEU A 208 -15.90 1.03 19.92
C LEU A 208 -15.09 -0.26 19.96
N LEU A 209 -14.14 -0.37 19.03
CA LEU A 209 -12.99 -1.26 19.11
C LEU A 209 -11.82 -0.51 19.75
N ASP A 210 -10.87 -1.29 20.28
CA ASP A 210 -9.58 -0.74 20.70
C ASP A 210 -8.85 -0.11 19.50
N PRO A 211 -8.20 1.06 19.67
CA PRO A 211 -7.37 1.68 18.63
C PRO A 211 -6.37 0.73 17.95
N VAL A 212 -5.86 -0.31 18.64
CA VAL A 212 -4.91 -1.26 18.04
C VAL A 212 -5.47 -2.06 16.85
N GLN A 213 -6.81 -2.12 16.70
CA GLN A 213 -7.47 -2.84 15.61
C GLN A 213 -7.47 -2.07 14.28
N ASN A 214 -7.27 -0.75 14.34
CA ASN A 214 -7.17 0.15 13.19
C ASN A 214 -6.34 1.37 13.61
N PHE A 215 -5.05 1.12 13.78
CA PHE A 215 -4.13 2.02 14.45
C PHE A 215 -3.57 3.05 13.48
N VAL A 216 -3.85 4.33 13.71
CA VAL A 216 -3.21 5.43 12.97
C VAL A 216 -1.98 5.93 13.71
N SER A 217 -0.88 6.20 13.00
CA SER A 217 0.40 6.60 13.64
C SER A 217 0.34 7.89 14.46
N LYS A 218 -0.71 8.70 14.28
CA LYS A 218 -0.97 9.92 15.03
C LYS A 218 -1.08 9.69 16.55
N TYR A 219 -1.40 8.47 16.96
CA TYR A 219 -1.36 8.05 18.37
C TYR A 219 0.06 7.94 18.96
N GLY A 220 1.09 7.94 18.11
CA GLY A 220 2.48 7.63 18.49
C GLY A 220 2.75 6.12 18.48
N ILE A 221 3.79 5.70 17.76
CA ILE A 221 4.19 4.28 17.66
C ILE A 221 5.42 4.03 18.51
N HIS A 222 5.37 2.98 19.32
CA HIS A 222 6.54 2.44 20.03
C HIS A 222 6.97 1.12 19.42
N GLU A 223 8.27 0.95 19.18
CA GLU A 223 8.83 -0.32 18.73
C GLU A 223 9.49 -1.05 19.89
N SER A 224 9.24 -2.35 19.99
CA SER A 224 9.93 -3.25 20.92
C SER A 224 10.64 -4.35 20.14
N PHE A 225 11.89 -4.63 20.47
CA PHE A 225 12.69 -5.68 19.83
C PHE A 225 12.97 -6.81 20.83
N ASP A 226 12.59 -8.03 20.44
CA ASP A 226 12.92 -9.24 21.19
C ASP A 226 14.19 -9.87 20.60
N SER A 227 15.30 -9.79 21.34
CA SER A 227 16.59 -10.33 20.91
C SER A 227 16.66 -11.86 20.89
N GLY A 228 15.74 -12.56 21.58
CA GLY A 228 15.71 -14.02 21.64
C GLY A 228 15.20 -14.67 20.35
N ASN A 229 14.34 -13.97 19.61
CA ASN A 229 13.76 -14.44 18.34
C ASN A 229 13.95 -13.45 17.18
N GLY A 230 14.57 -12.29 17.42
CA GLY A 230 14.81 -11.26 16.41
C GLY A 230 13.55 -10.52 15.95
N THR A 231 12.46 -10.56 16.71
CA THR A 231 11.16 -10.02 16.29
C THR A 231 10.97 -8.59 16.78
N THR A 232 10.56 -7.69 15.88
CA THR A 232 10.09 -6.35 16.22
C THR A 232 8.57 -6.34 16.34
N THR A 233 8.05 -5.83 17.46
CA THR A 233 6.60 -5.63 17.68
C THR A 233 6.31 -4.15 17.84
N LEU A 234 5.36 -3.66 17.04
CA LEU A 234 4.79 -2.31 17.17
C LEU A 234 3.77 -2.29 18.31
N ARG A 235 3.83 -1.29 19.19
CA ARG A 235 3.01 -1.18 20.39
C ARG A 235 2.41 0.20 20.58
N TYR A 236 1.23 0.22 21.19
CA TYR A 236 0.55 1.40 21.71
C TYR A 236 0.15 1.16 23.17
N GLN A 237 0.61 2.02 24.08
CA GLN A 237 0.36 1.87 25.52
C GLN A 237 0.70 0.48 26.09
N GLY A 238 1.76 -0.15 25.56
CA GLY A 238 2.18 -1.50 25.95
C GLY A 238 1.47 -2.63 25.20
N GLU A 239 0.34 -2.38 24.55
CA GLU A 239 -0.41 -3.36 23.77
C GLU A 239 0.13 -3.50 22.34
N PRO A 240 0.26 -4.72 21.77
CA PRO A 240 0.66 -4.89 20.38
C PRO A 240 -0.37 -4.32 19.40
N ILE A 241 0.10 -3.54 18.43
CA ILE A 241 -0.73 -3.04 17.34
C ILE A 241 -1.15 -4.22 16.44
N ARG A 242 -2.46 -4.42 16.23
CA ARG A 242 -2.99 -5.50 15.40
C ARG A 242 -2.98 -5.14 13.92
N ALA A 243 -3.54 -3.98 13.60
CA ALA A 243 -3.62 -3.46 12.24
C ALA A 243 -3.15 -2.01 12.22
N LEU A 244 -2.09 -1.74 11.46
CA LEU A 244 -1.54 -0.41 11.22
C LEU A 244 -2.20 0.18 9.98
N HIS A 245 -2.87 1.32 10.13
CA HIS A 245 -3.48 2.05 9.05
C HIS A 245 -2.48 3.04 8.46
N MET A 246 -2.06 2.77 7.22
CA MET A 246 -1.14 3.61 6.45
C MET A 246 -1.90 4.75 5.79
N THR A 247 -2.41 5.68 6.60
CA THR A 247 -3.10 6.88 6.12
C THR A 247 -2.20 7.72 5.21
N GLY A 248 -2.81 8.59 4.39
CA GLY A 248 -2.10 9.37 3.37
C GLY A 248 -0.82 10.03 3.87
N ASP A 249 -0.88 10.77 4.97
CA ASP A 249 0.26 11.43 5.62
C ASP A 249 1.41 10.46 5.95
N ILE A 250 1.11 9.25 6.38
CA ILE A 250 2.11 8.22 6.72
C ILE A 250 2.74 7.64 5.45
N ARG A 251 1.94 7.38 4.42
CA ARG A 251 2.45 6.88 3.12
C ARG A 251 3.45 7.83 2.47
N PHE A 252 3.31 9.13 2.70
CA PHE A 252 4.21 10.15 2.17
C PHE A 252 5.45 10.43 3.05
N LEU A 253 5.47 9.96 4.30
CA LEU A 253 6.56 10.22 5.24
C LEU A 253 7.63 9.12 5.28
N ASP A 254 7.50 8.08 4.46
CA ASP A 254 8.57 7.11 4.17
C ASP A 254 9.08 6.28 5.36
N ARG A 255 8.62 6.52 6.59
CA ARG A 255 9.16 5.89 7.81
C ARG A 255 8.64 4.48 8.09
N TRP A 256 7.48 4.12 7.57
CA TRP A 256 6.77 2.89 7.94
C TRP A 256 6.71 1.91 6.78
N ARG A 257 7.86 1.57 6.21
CA ARG A 257 7.96 0.70 5.03
C ARG A 257 8.00 -0.77 5.45
N TYR A 258 6.87 -1.30 5.93
CA TYR A 258 6.76 -2.70 6.36
C TYR A 258 7.40 -3.67 5.33
N TYR A 259 7.12 -3.50 4.04
CA TYR A 259 7.72 -4.35 3.00
C TYR A 259 9.13 -3.95 2.54
N ALA A 260 9.62 -2.73 2.80
CA ALA A 260 11.04 -2.42 2.55
C ALA A 260 11.95 -3.05 3.62
N ASN A 261 11.44 -3.23 4.84
CA ASN A 261 12.15 -3.98 5.88
C ASN A 261 12.07 -5.50 5.66
N HIS A 262 11.15 -5.96 4.82
CA HIS A 262 10.91 -7.38 4.52
C HIS A 262 10.90 -7.68 3.02
N VAL A 263 11.70 -6.97 2.19
CA VAL A 263 11.65 -7.05 0.71
C VAL A 263 11.72 -8.48 0.23
N ASP A 264 12.60 -9.29 0.79
CA ASP A 264 12.82 -10.67 0.36
C ASP A 264 11.57 -11.54 0.55
N ALA A 265 10.90 -11.40 1.70
CA ALA A 265 9.64 -12.07 1.97
C ALA A 265 8.51 -11.49 1.10
N ALA A 266 8.45 -10.17 0.97
CA ALA A 266 7.48 -9.46 0.14
C ALA A 266 7.51 -9.92 -1.32
N LEU A 267 8.70 -10.02 -1.90
CA LEU A 267 8.89 -10.47 -3.27
C LEU A 267 8.52 -11.93 -3.41
N ARG A 268 9.00 -12.80 -2.51
CA ARG A 268 8.69 -14.24 -2.55
C ARG A 268 7.19 -14.50 -2.44
N ASP A 269 6.54 -13.91 -1.45
CA ASP A 269 5.13 -14.21 -1.13
C ASP A 269 4.17 -13.41 -2.02
N GLY A 270 4.64 -12.29 -2.59
CA GLY A 270 3.89 -11.44 -3.51
C GLY A 270 3.91 -11.89 -4.98
N VAL A 271 4.82 -12.79 -5.38
CA VAL A 271 4.90 -13.33 -6.75
C VAL A 271 3.55 -13.81 -7.31
N PRO A 272 2.70 -14.54 -6.56
CA PRO A 272 1.39 -14.96 -7.06
C PRO A 272 0.44 -13.81 -7.41
N PHE A 273 0.72 -12.59 -6.93
CA PHE A 273 -0.05 -11.38 -7.21
C PHE A 273 0.55 -10.50 -8.33
N ALA A 274 1.65 -10.93 -8.96
CA ALA A 274 2.30 -10.17 -10.01
C ALA A 274 1.43 -10.09 -11.27
N LEU A 275 1.39 -8.90 -11.88
CA LEU A 275 0.65 -8.60 -13.11
C LEU A 275 1.43 -8.93 -14.40
N SER A 276 2.69 -9.34 -14.24
CA SER A 276 3.56 -9.89 -15.28
C SER A 276 4.62 -10.77 -14.64
N ASP A 277 5.38 -11.51 -15.45
CA ASP A 277 6.42 -12.43 -14.97
C ASP A 277 7.66 -11.71 -14.41
N GLY A 278 7.72 -10.37 -14.45
CA GLY A 278 8.86 -9.62 -13.94
C GLY A 278 10.10 -9.68 -14.82
N THR A 279 10.07 -10.38 -15.96
CA THR A 279 11.28 -10.70 -16.73
C THR A 279 11.68 -9.51 -17.60
N PRO A 280 12.86 -8.91 -17.37
CA PRO A 280 13.36 -7.86 -18.23
C PRO A 280 13.66 -8.41 -19.64
N SER A 281 13.26 -7.66 -20.66
CA SER A 281 13.57 -7.96 -22.06
C SER A 281 14.54 -6.92 -22.63
N PRO A 282 15.44 -7.28 -23.56
CA PRO A 282 16.33 -6.32 -24.21
C PRO A 282 15.59 -5.12 -24.79
N CYS A 283 16.16 -3.93 -24.60
CA CYS A 283 15.60 -2.66 -25.06
C CYS A 283 16.69 -1.80 -25.71
N ASP A 284 16.88 -1.97 -27.01
CA ASP A 284 17.90 -1.25 -27.79
C ASP A 284 17.71 0.27 -27.72
N THR A 285 16.46 0.74 -27.73
CA THR A 285 16.14 2.17 -27.59
C THR A 285 16.60 2.72 -26.23
N ALA A 286 16.42 1.96 -25.14
CA ALA A 286 16.91 2.38 -23.83
C ALA A 286 18.44 2.33 -23.78
N ALA A 287 19.06 1.27 -24.30
CA ALA A 287 20.51 1.14 -24.36
C ALA A 287 21.15 2.30 -25.14
N ALA A 288 20.63 2.60 -26.35
CA ALA A 288 21.09 3.71 -27.18
C ALA A 288 20.90 5.07 -26.49
N ARG A 289 19.76 5.29 -25.82
CA ARG A 289 19.50 6.52 -25.07
C ARG A 289 20.49 6.72 -23.93
N ILE A 290 20.78 5.68 -23.14
CA ILE A 290 21.76 5.76 -22.04
C ILE A 290 23.18 5.94 -22.61
N ALA A 291 23.51 5.25 -23.72
CA ALA A 291 24.81 5.37 -24.38
C ALA A 291 25.06 6.76 -24.98
N ALA A 292 24.00 7.47 -25.39
CA ALA A 292 24.08 8.79 -25.98
C ALA A 292 24.50 9.88 -24.98
N THR A 293 24.28 9.66 -23.68
CA THR A 293 24.58 10.58 -22.58
C THR A 293 26.07 10.93 -22.52
N ALA A 294 26.40 12.22 -22.61
CA ALA A 294 27.78 12.69 -22.71
C ALA A 294 28.60 12.33 -21.46
N PHE A 295 27.97 12.44 -20.29
CA PHE A 295 28.65 12.16 -19.02
C PHE A 295 28.96 10.67 -18.82
N MET A 296 28.14 9.78 -19.39
CA MET A 296 28.38 8.34 -19.31
C MET A 296 29.68 7.96 -20.02
N ARG A 297 29.89 8.53 -21.22
CA ARG A 297 31.17 8.41 -21.96
C ARG A 297 32.34 9.05 -21.20
N SER A 298 32.17 10.23 -20.61
CA SER A 298 33.26 10.91 -19.88
C SER A 298 33.67 10.17 -18.60
N SER A 299 32.73 9.47 -17.95
CA SER A 299 32.98 8.63 -16.76
C SER A 299 33.78 7.37 -17.06
N GLY A 300 34.16 7.13 -18.32
CA GLY A 300 34.84 5.91 -18.72
C GLY A 300 33.92 4.69 -18.73
N LEU A 301 32.61 4.87 -18.91
CA LEU A 301 31.62 3.79 -18.97
C LEU A 301 30.96 3.77 -20.35
N THR A 302 30.71 2.58 -20.88
CA THR A 302 29.91 2.38 -22.10
C THR A 302 28.79 1.39 -21.82
N VAL A 303 27.59 1.70 -22.31
CA VAL A 303 26.44 0.79 -22.20
C VAL A 303 26.58 -0.34 -23.21
N THR A 304 26.65 -1.56 -22.70
CA THR A 304 26.73 -2.78 -23.52
C THR A 304 25.35 -3.34 -23.80
N SER A 305 24.44 -3.29 -22.81
CA SER A 305 23.05 -3.67 -22.98
C SER A 305 22.16 -3.00 -21.94
N ALA A 306 20.87 -2.94 -22.27
CA ALA A 306 19.83 -2.56 -21.32
C ALA A 306 18.62 -3.48 -21.53
N ALA A 307 18.00 -3.89 -20.43
CA ALA A 307 16.78 -4.68 -20.43
C ALA A 307 15.76 -4.07 -19.48
N VAL A 308 14.48 -4.08 -19.87
CA VAL A 308 13.35 -3.57 -19.08
C VAL A 308 12.17 -4.52 -19.22
N GLU A 309 11.43 -4.70 -18.14
CA GLU A 309 10.19 -5.47 -18.14
C GLU A 309 9.18 -4.90 -19.15
N ARG A 310 8.37 -5.77 -19.74
CA ARG A 310 7.28 -5.40 -20.66
C ARG A 310 5.95 -5.16 -19.93
N SER A 311 5.95 -4.31 -18.92
CA SER A 311 4.74 -3.92 -18.20
C SER A 311 4.30 -2.50 -18.53
N ALA A 312 3.01 -2.22 -18.40
CA ALA A 312 2.47 -0.89 -18.69
C ALA A 312 3.10 0.16 -17.75
N GLY A 313 3.80 1.14 -18.34
CA GLY A 313 4.50 2.19 -17.60
C GLY A 313 5.90 1.82 -17.09
N ALA A 314 6.42 0.63 -17.40
CA ALA A 314 7.85 0.35 -17.23
C ALA A 314 8.67 1.18 -18.22
N TYR A 315 9.75 1.76 -17.74
CA TYR A 315 10.64 2.58 -18.56
C TYR A 315 12.06 2.58 -18.00
N LEU A 316 13.01 3.02 -18.81
CA LEU A 316 14.41 3.16 -18.39
C LEU A 316 15.08 4.32 -19.11
N GLN A 317 15.31 5.43 -18.42
CA GLN A 317 15.78 6.69 -19.01
C GLN A 317 17.05 7.19 -18.35
N ALA A 318 18.00 7.68 -19.15
CA ALA A 318 19.14 8.45 -18.65
C ALA A 318 18.88 9.96 -18.76
N ILE A 319 19.40 10.71 -17.79
CA ILE A 319 19.36 12.16 -17.68
C ILE A 319 20.79 12.62 -17.34
N ASP A 320 21.31 13.57 -18.11
CA ASP A 320 22.55 14.26 -17.77
C ASP A 320 22.35 15.09 -16.50
N GLU A 321 23.23 14.93 -15.51
CA GLU A 321 23.25 15.75 -14.30
C GLU A 321 24.64 16.42 -14.16
N PRO A 322 24.75 17.57 -13.48
CA PRO A 322 26.05 18.14 -13.16
C PRO A 322 26.94 17.13 -12.42
N GLY A 323 28.10 16.82 -13.02
CA GLY A 323 29.06 15.86 -12.45
C GLY A 323 28.58 14.41 -12.41
N GLY A 324 27.57 14.04 -13.20
CA GLY A 324 26.95 12.73 -13.14
C GLY A 324 26.11 12.33 -14.34
N THR A 325 25.74 11.05 -14.37
CA THR A 325 24.55 10.61 -15.08
C THR A 325 23.60 10.01 -14.08
N MET A 326 22.34 10.39 -14.21
CA MET A 326 21.24 9.74 -13.50
C MET A 326 20.53 8.81 -14.47
N VAL A 327 20.36 7.55 -14.11
CA VAL A 327 19.49 6.62 -14.80
C VAL A 327 18.28 6.33 -13.91
N VAL A 328 17.09 6.53 -14.44
CA VAL A 328 15.81 6.28 -13.77
C VAL A 328 15.13 5.13 -14.48
N GLY A 329 14.89 4.04 -13.77
CA GLY A 329 14.12 2.90 -14.26
C GLY A 329 12.86 2.68 -13.44
N SER A 330 11.75 2.36 -14.09
CA SER A 330 10.49 1.92 -13.47
C SER A 330 10.18 0.48 -13.84
N GLY A 331 9.81 -0.33 -12.84
CA GLY A 331 9.65 -1.77 -12.99
C GLY A 331 10.99 -2.51 -13.00
N ASN A 332 10.96 -3.82 -13.28
CA ASN A 332 12.18 -4.63 -13.30
C ASN A 332 13.08 -4.25 -14.48
N HIS A 333 14.35 -4.02 -14.21
CA HIS A 333 15.30 -3.62 -15.25
C HIS A 333 16.74 -3.99 -14.92
N GLU A 334 17.55 -4.02 -15.97
CA GLU A 334 18.98 -4.27 -15.92
C GLU A 334 19.73 -3.35 -16.90
N ILE A 335 20.87 -2.82 -16.45
CA ILE A 335 21.80 -2.05 -17.28
C ILE A 335 23.16 -2.71 -17.15
N VAL A 336 23.78 -3.04 -18.29
CA VAL A 336 25.15 -3.57 -18.33
C VAL A 336 26.06 -2.52 -18.92
N LEU A 337 27.09 -2.16 -18.16
CA LEU A 337 28.10 -1.17 -18.49
C LEU A 337 29.47 -1.85 -18.55
N THR A 338 30.32 -1.43 -19.47
CA THR A 338 31.73 -1.84 -19.52
C THR A 338 32.62 -0.62 -19.30
N ALA A 339 33.60 -0.74 -18.41
CA ALA A 339 34.60 0.29 -18.19
C ALA A 339 35.56 0.39 -19.39
N THR A 340 35.71 1.57 -19.96
CA THR A 340 36.62 1.83 -21.10
C THR A 340 38.03 2.22 -20.66
N ARG A 341 38.21 2.53 -19.37
CA ARG A 341 39.47 2.87 -18.72
C ARG A 341 39.38 2.55 -17.23
N ASP A 342 40.51 2.65 -16.55
CA ASP A 342 40.53 2.58 -15.09
C ASP A 342 39.74 3.75 -14.48
N ILE A 343 38.92 3.45 -13.49
CA ILE A 343 38.11 4.39 -12.70
C ILE A 343 38.51 4.23 -11.25
N ALA A 344 39.16 5.25 -10.69
CA ALA A 344 39.68 5.20 -9.33
C ALA A 344 38.57 5.11 -8.29
N ARG A 345 37.43 5.76 -8.54
CA ARG A 345 36.28 5.83 -7.64
C ARG A 345 34.98 6.10 -8.39
N LEU A 346 34.25 5.02 -8.71
CA LEU A 346 32.86 5.10 -9.18
C LEU A 346 31.92 5.17 -7.98
N ASN A 347 31.16 6.25 -7.86
CA ASN A 347 30.02 6.37 -6.96
C ASN A 347 28.78 5.83 -7.65
N VAL A 348 28.16 4.81 -7.05
CA VAL A 348 26.80 4.38 -7.39
C VAL A 348 25.90 4.80 -6.24
N TYR A 349 24.96 5.68 -6.51
CA TYR A 349 23.97 6.11 -5.53
C TYR A 349 22.58 5.67 -5.94
N ILE A 350 21.87 4.99 -5.03
CA ILE A 350 20.55 4.42 -5.30
C ILE A 350 19.51 5.14 -4.45
N THR A 351 18.51 5.69 -5.12
CA THR A 351 17.31 6.23 -4.47
C THR A 351 16.06 5.74 -5.16
N HIS A 352 14.95 5.74 -4.44
CA HIS A 352 13.65 5.75 -5.05
C HIS A 352 12.86 6.95 -4.52
N PRO A 353 11.82 7.42 -5.22
CA PRO A 353 11.00 8.53 -4.76
C PRO A 353 10.42 8.21 -3.37
N SER A 354 10.39 9.19 -2.49
CA SER A 354 9.97 9.07 -1.09
C SER A 354 8.46 8.86 -0.88
N GLY A 355 7.80 8.23 -1.85
CA GLY A 355 6.37 7.91 -1.84
C GLY A 355 6.03 6.63 -2.59
N SER A 356 7.02 5.76 -2.86
CA SER A 356 6.82 4.45 -3.47
C SER A 356 7.00 3.36 -2.39
N PRO A 357 5.94 2.97 -1.64
CA PRO A 357 5.99 1.98 -0.55
C PRO A 357 6.23 0.51 -0.99
N SER A 358 6.63 0.32 -2.25
CA SER A 358 6.74 -0.97 -2.91
C SER A 358 8.04 -1.71 -2.54
N PRO A 359 8.05 -3.05 -2.41
CA PRO A 359 9.27 -3.82 -2.26
C PRO A 359 10.16 -3.67 -3.49
N LEU A 360 11.34 -3.07 -3.30
CA LEU A 360 12.34 -2.87 -4.33
C LEU A 360 13.67 -3.42 -3.83
N ARG A 361 14.24 -4.37 -4.59
CA ARG A 361 15.61 -4.82 -4.41
C ARG A 361 16.47 -4.20 -5.50
N CYS A 362 17.59 -3.61 -5.08
CA CYS A 362 18.61 -3.12 -6.00
C CYS A 362 19.92 -3.89 -5.79
N GLU A 363 20.56 -4.27 -6.88
CA GLU A 363 21.82 -5.01 -6.89
C GLU A 363 22.83 -4.31 -7.80
N VAL A 364 24.08 -4.25 -7.33
CA VAL A 364 25.25 -3.85 -8.14
C VAL A 364 26.17 -5.06 -8.23
N MET A 365 26.44 -5.50 -9.46
CA MET A 365 27.37 -6.60 -9.74
C MET A 365 28.59 -6.07 -10.47
N ILE A 366 29.76 -6.56 -10.10
CA ILE A 366 31.04 -6.26 -10.76
C ILE A 366 31.62 -7.60 -11.23
N ASP A 367 31.87 -7.73 -12.53
CA ASP A 367 32.32 -8.97 -13.19
C ASP A 367 31.46 -10.19 -12.81
N GLY A 368 30.13 -9.99 -12.77
CA GLY A 368 29.14 -11.02 -12.42
C GLY A 368 29.07 -11.36 -10.93
N GLN A 369 29.96 -10.82 -10.09
CA GLN A 369 29.91 -10.99 -8.65
C GLN A 369 29.06 -9.89 -8.01
N ALA A 370 28.01 -10.28 -7.29
CA ALA A 370 27.18 -9.35 -6.54
C ALA A 370 28.02 -8.66 -5.44
N GLN A 371 28.27 -7.38 -5.61
CA GLN A 371 29.04 -6.58 -4.64
C GLN A 371 28.14 -6.04 -3.53
N ARG A 372 26.84 -5.89 -3.78
CA ARG A 372 25.85 -5.61 -2.74
C ARG A 372 24.43 -6.04 -3.12
N LYS A 373 23.71 -6.55 -2.11
CA LYS A 373 22.26 -6.69 -2.07
C LYS A 373 21.79 -5.80 -0.93
N GLY A 374 20.88 -4.85 -1.19
CA GLY A 374 20.44 -3.96 -0.13
C GLY A 374 19.02 -3.46 -0.33
N THR A 375 18.29 -3.37 0.77
CA THR A 375 17.00 -2.67 0.91
C THR A 375 17.18 -1.23 1.41
N GLU A 376 18.43 -0.82 1.68
CA GLU A 376 18.80 0.49 2.19
C GLU A 376 18.57 1.60 1.15
N LEU A 377 17.96 2.68 1.63
CA LEU A 377 17.66 3.87 0.84
C LEU A 377 18.81 4.85 0.89
N MET A 378 18.99 5.61 -0.19
CA MET A 378 19.96 6.71 -0.22
C MET A 378 21.37 6.23 0.12
N ALA A 379 21.76 5.08 -0.41
CA ALA A 379 23.06 4.48 -0.14
C ALA A 379 24.07 4.86 -1.23
N HIS A 380 25.28 5.22 -0.82
CA HIS A 380 26.44 5.46 -1.68
C HIS A 380 27.35 4.24 -1.66
N PHE A 381 27.76 3.79 -2.85
CA PHE A 381 28.72 2.71 -3.00
C PHE A 381 29.90 3.19 -3.84
N TRP A 382 31.10 2.82 -3.41
CA TRP A 382 32.34 3.28 -4.01
C TRP A 382 33.12 2.08 -4.52
N TYR A 383 33.42 2.08 -5.81
CA TYR A 383 34.15 0.99 -6.46
C TYR A 383 35.39 1.53 -7.16
N ARG A 384 36.50 0.80 -7.05
CA ARG A 384 37.64 0.94 -7.96
C ARG A 384 37.46 -0.09 -9.07
N ILE A 385 37.50 0.35 -10.31
CA ILE A 385 37.13 -0.44 -11.48
C ILE A 385 38.27 -0.37 -12.50
N ALA A 386 38.70 -1.52 -13.01
CA ALA A 386 39.72 -1.59 -14.05
C ALA A 386 39.09 -1.47 -15.44
N ALA A 387 39.88 -1.08 -16.44
CA ALA A 387 39.46 -1.14 -17.83
C ALA A 387 38.98 -2.57 -18.20
N GLY A 388 37.86 -2.65 -18.90
CA GLY A 388 37.24 -3.91 -19.31
C GLY A 388 36.30 -4.55 -18.26
N THR A 389 36.32 -4.08 -17.01
CA THR A 389 35.39 -4.56 -15.98
C THR A 389 33.93 -4.31 -16.37
N VAL A 390 33.08 -5.30 -16.12
CA VAL A 390 31.64 -5.23 -16.36
C VAL A 390 30.92 -4.82 -15.08
N VAL A 391 30.12 -3.77 -15.17
CA VAL A 391 29.25 -3.28 -14.10
C VAL A 391 27.80 -3.53 -14.49
N THR A 392 27.07 -4.31 -13.70
CA THR A 392 25.63 -4.53 -13.92
C THR A 392 24.83 -3.89 -12.80
N LEU A 393 23.88 -3.04 -13.17
CA LEU A 393 22.91 -2.43 -12.28
C LEU A 393 21.58 -3.12 -12.49
N ARG A 394 21.00 -3.69 -11.43
CA ARG A 394 19.74 -4.43 -11.51
C ARG A 394 18.76 -3.96 -10.47
N SER A 395 17.51 -3.77 -10.91
CA SER A 395 16.38 -3.52 -10.03
C SER A 395 15.33 -4.61 -10.17
N THR A 396 14.80 -5.07 -9.04
CA THR A 396 13.79 -6.13 -8.97
C THR A 396 12.70 -5.78 -7.96
N SER A 397 11.46 -5.87 -8.42
CA SER A 397 10.20 -5.71 -7.72
C SER A 397 9.21 -6.79 -8.18
N LEU A 398 7.96 -6.73 -7.72
CA LEU A 398 6.91 -7.61 -8.28
C LEU A 398 6.66 -7.25 -9.75
N GLY A 399 6.45 -8.25 -10.60
CA GLY A 399 6.29 -8.02 -12.04
C GLY A 399 5.06 -7.17 -12.36
N GLY A 400 5.25 -6.04 -13.04
CA GLY A 400 4.19 -5.07 -13.35
C GLY A 400 3.99 -3.99 -12.29
N GLN A 401 4.79 -4.01 -11.23
CA GLN A 401 4.84 -2.96 -10.22
C GLN A 401 5.61 -1.74 -10.74
N GLN A 402 4.98 -0.58 -10.64
CA GLN A 402 5.62 0.70 -11.00
C GLN A 402 6.42 1.21 -9.79
N CYS A 403 7.60 0.63 -9.57
CA CYS A 403 8.56 1.11 -8.59
C CYS A 403 9.79 1.68 -9.30
N ASN A 404 10.24 2.86 -8.86
CA ASN A 404 11.33 3.56 -9.53
C ASN A 404 12.66 3.33 -8.80
N ALA A 405 13.67 2.85 -9.51
CA ALA A 405 15.06 2.92 -9.06
C ALA A 405 15.78 4.06 -9.78
N ILE A 406 16.48 4.89 -9.01
CA ILE A 406 17.30 5.98 -9.51
C ILE A 406 18.75 5.64 -9.20
N TRP A 407 19.52 5.45 -10.26
CA TRP A 407 20.95 5.16 -10.23
C TRP A 407 21.72 6.41 -10.60
N ARG A 408 22.51 6.97 -9.68
CA ARG A 408 23.46 8.03 -10.03
C ARG A 408 24.85 7.46 -10.12
N LEU A 409 25.46 7.66 -11.27
CA LEU A 409 26.81 7.21 -11.61
C LEU A 409 27.68 8.45 -11.72
N ARG A 410 28.66 8.56 -10.83
CA ARG A 410 29.59 9.69 -10.80
C ARG A 410 31.00 9.17 -10.60
N GLU A 411 31.91 9.56 -11.48
CA GLU A 411 33.31 9.54 -11.15
C GLU A 411 33.60 10.76 -10.28
N THR A 412 34.12 10.52 -9.08
CA THR A 412 34.59 11.60 -8.20
C THR A 412 36.10 11.71 -8.35
N SER A 413 36.56 12.85 -8.89
CA SER A 413 37.92 13.32 -8.68
C SER A 413 38.02 13.81 -7.24
N ASP A 414 38.71 13.06 -6.39
CA ASP A 414 39.14 13.41 -5.03
C ASP A 414 38.40 14.60 -4.38
N MET A 415 37.36 14.31 -3.59
CA MET A 415 37.04 15.22 -2.50
C MET A 415 38.20 15.15 -1.51
N GLN A 416 39.00 16.21 -1.45
CA GLN A 416 39.68 16.56 -0.21
C GLN A 416 38.61 16.62 0.89
N GLN A 417 38.88 15.91 1.98
CA GLN A 417 38.00 15.63 3.11
C GLN A 417 37.29 16.85 3.67
#